data_AF-A0A1W9RXR9-F1
#
_entry.id   AF-A0A1W9RXR9-F1
#
_cell.length_a   1.000
_cell.length_b   1.000
_cell.length_c   1.000
_cell.angle_alpha   90.00
_cell.angle_beta   90.00
_cell.angle_gamma   90.00
#
_symmetry.space_group_name_H-M   'P 1'
#
loop_
_entity.id
_entity.type
_entity.pdbx_description
1 polymer ?
#
loop_
_entity_poly.entity_id
_entity_poly.type
_entity_poly.pdbx_seq_one_letter_code
_entity_poly.pdbx_strand_id
1 'polypeptide(L)'
;MRITQQKIKSPEEILHLFNVKRVDNNWSFIGYKSSDTGKWTHSYHRYPAKFIPQLVEKLIDEYAPNREAHINDPFMGCGTTIVTAISRGFRASGTDINKIAYLITKVKSTPIEPTYLSEKIGQFLSRVAEFTQKGLFNRNIEPLIPERHIKRIDYWFTEESKIELGKILRCIYEEDDKKIRDFLLVAFSHILKNCSIWSQGSTKPTRDFKKNPAKPYEAIRKHLKKMQKGNKQFYNVVPSKVRDNLDGYLNIRITDARYQPVSNDSVDLIVSSSPYVTSYEYADLHQLSTIWLDLAGD
;
A
#
# COMPACT_ATOMS: atom_id res chain seq x y z
N MET A 1 -13.02 34.06 -11.50
CA MET A 1 -13.24 33.36 -10.20
C MET A 1 -13.55 34.39 -9.14
N ARG A 2 -14.75 34.37 -8.55
CA ARG A 2 -15.04 35.18 -7.35
C ARG A 2 -14.37 34.50 -6.17
N ILE A 3 -13.23 35.01 -5.74
CA ILE A 3 -12.71 34.74 -4.40
C ILE A 3 -13.69 35.42 -3.45
N THR A 4 -14.72 34.69 -3.01
CA THR A 4 -15.50 35.10 -1.85
C THR A 4 -14.50 35.28 -0.71
N GLN A 5 -14.29 36.52 -0.27
CA GLN A 5 -13.61 36.82 0.98
C GLN A 5 -14.32 36.03 2.07
N GLN A 6 -13.79 34.86 2.44
CA GLN A 6 -14.31 34.10 3.57
C GLN A 6 -14.00 34.92 4.81
N LYS A 7 -15.03 35.56 5.36
CA LYS A 7 -14.97 36.25 6.64
C LYS A 7 -14.42 35.26 7.68
N ILE A 8 -13.27 35.59 8.25
CA ILE A 8 -12.66 34.78 9.32
C ILE A 8 -13.64 34.80 10.49
N LYS A 9 -14.06 33.62 10.93
CA LYS A 9 -15.02 33.47 12.03
C LYS A 9 -14.31 33.71 13.37
N SER A 10 -14.99 34.37 14.31
CA SER A 10 -14.48 34.50 15.67
C SER A 10 -14.46 33.14 16.39
N PRO A 11 -13.66 32.97 17.47
CA PRO A 11 -13.71 31.77 18.29
C PRO A 11 -15.12 31.44 18.80
N GLU A 12 -15.91 32.44 19.19
CA GLU A 12 -17.29 32.28 19.68
C GLU A 12 -18.21 31.79 18.56
N GLU A 13 -18.07 32.32 17.33
CA GLU A 13 -18.82 31.86 16.17
C GLU A 13 -18.47 30.40 15.82
N ILE A 14 -17.19 30.02 15.91
CA ILE A 14 -16.74 28.65 15.69
C ILE A 14 -17.33 27.72 16.75
N LEU A 15 -17.24 28.07 18.04
CA LEU A 15 -17.80 27.29 19.14
C LEU A 15 -19.31 27.15 19.01
N HIS A 16 -20.01 28.23 18.67
CA HIS A 16 -21.44 28.19 18.42
C HIS A 16 -21.76 27.23 17.28
N LEU A 17 -21.05 27.32 16.14
CA LEU A 17 -21.24 26.41 15.00
C LEU A 17 -21.02 24.95 15.40
N PHE A 18 -19.97 24.63 16.18
CA PHE A 18 -19.76 23.26 16.65
C PHE A 18 -20.89 22.79 17.58
N ASN A 19 -21.41 23.66 18.45
CA ASN A 19 -22.48 23.32 19.37
C ASN A 19 -23.84 23.10 18.68
N VAL A 20 -24.15 23.88 17.64
CA VAL A 20 -25.44 23.76 16.92
C VAL A 20 -25.39 22.79 15.75
N LYS A 21 -24.21 22.43 15.26
CA LYS A 21 -24.06 21.54 14.10
C LYS A 21 -24.47 20.13 14.48
N ARG A 22 -25.59 19.69 13.90
CA ARG A 22 -26.03 18.30 13.98
C ARG A 22 -25.04 17.40 13.24
N VAL A 23 -24.89 16.17 13.73
CA VAL A 23 -24.11 15.14 13.04
C VAL A 23 -24.74 14.91 11.67
N ASP A 24 -23.93 15.11 10.63
CA ASP A 24 -24.32 14.74 9.27
C ASP A 24 -24.01 13.25 9.07
N ASN A 25 -25.05 12.42 9.14
CA ASN A 25 -24.94 10.98 8.94
C ASN A 25 -24.39 10.61 7.54
N ASN A 26 -24.48 11.51 6.55
CA ASN A 26 -23.90 11.25 5.24
C ASN A 26 -22.36 11.27 5.26
N TRP A 27 -21.73 11.92 6.25
CA TRP A 27 -20.27 11.98 6.42
C TRP A 27 -19.77 11.12 7.59
N SER A 28 -20.65 10.36 8.26
CA SER A 28 -20.27 9.49 9.37
C SER A 28 -19.76 8.12 8.92
N PHE A 29 -20.12 7.67 7.71
CA PHE A 29 -19.76 6.36 7.15
C PHE A 29 -20.10 5.16 8.07
N ILE A 30 -21.03 5.35 9.01
CA ILE A 30 -21.35 4.38 10.09
C ILE A 30 -21.84 3.02 9.57
N GLY A 31 -22.38 2.97 8.35
CA GLY A 31 -22.87 1.74 7.72
C GLY A 31 -21.77 0.84 7.12
N TYR A 32 -20.52 1.31 7.01
CA TYR A 32 -19.43 0.56 6.40
C TYR A 32 -18.69 -0.32 7.40
N LYS A 33 -18.53 -1.60 7.06
CA LYS A 33 -17.75 -2.57 7.83
C LYS A 33 -16.28 -2.54 7.40
N SER A 34 -15.39 -3.12 8.21
CA SER A 34 -13.96 -3.24 7.89
C SER A 34 -13.68 -3.97 6.55
N SER A 35 -14.58 -4.87 6.13
CA SER A 35 -14.49 -5.51 4.80
C SER A 35 -14.69 -4.51 3.66
N ASP A 36 -15.54 -3.50 3.87
CA ASP A 36 -15.94 -2.54 2.85
C ASP A 36 -14.87 -1.47 2.70
N THR A 37 -14.28 -1.03 3.82
CA THR A 37 -13.15 -0.09 3.84
C THR A 37 -11.85 -0.72 3.33
N GLY A 38 -11.79 -2.05 3.31
CA GLY A 38 -10.70 -2.85 2.77
C GLY A 38 -10.87 -3.34 1.33
N LYS A 39 -11.89 -2.85 0.60
CA LYS A 39 -12.25 -3.30 -0.75
C LYS A 39 -11.08 -3.28 -1.74
N TRP A 40 -11.19 -4.07 -2.80
CA TRP A 40 -10.22 -4.12 -3.90
C TRP A 40 -8.79 -4.36 -3.39
N THR A 41 -7.86 -3.46 -3.72
CA THR A 41 -6.45 -3.52 -3.33
C THR A 41 -6.13 -2.77 -2.03
N HIS A 42 -7.11 -2.10 -1.38
CA HIS A 42 -6.88 -1.30 -0.15
C HIS A 42 -6.40 -2.12 1.07
N SER A 43 -6.44 -3.45 0.97
CA SER A 43 -6.00 -4.40 2.00
C SER A 43 -4.70 -5.16 1.69
N TYR A 44 -3.94 -4.75 0.66
CA TYR A 44 -2.66 -5.38 0.30
C TYR A 44 -1.62 -5.23 1.40
N HIS A 45 -1.46 -4.02 1.93
CA HIS A 45 -0.46 -3.77 2.96
C HIS A 45 -1.07 -3.11 4.20
N ARG A 46 -0.47 -3.40 5.35
CA ARG A 46 -0.77 -2.67 6.59
C ARG A 46 -0.10 -1.30 6.47
N TYR A 47 -0.86 -0.24 6.63
CA TYR A 47 -0.36 1.13 6.64
C TYR A 47 -1.14 1.91 7.71
N PRO A 48 -0.46 2.56 8.66
CA PRO A 48 -1.11 3.32 9.73
C PRO A 48 -1.81 4.57 9.15
N ALA A 49 -2.79 5.09 9.88
CA ALA A 49 -3.39 6.41 9.62
C ALA A 49 -3.90 6.65 8.19
N LYS A 50 -4.48 5.61 7.56
CA LYS A 50 -5.13 5.74 6.24
C LYS A 50 -6.60 6.13 6.39
N PHE A 51 -7.10 7.03 5.54
CA PHE A 51 -8.53 7.22 5.36
C PHE A 51 -9.15 6.08 4.54
N ILE A 52 -10.46 5.90 4.69
CA ILE A 52 -11.25 4.89 3.98
C ILE A 52 -11.49 5.33 2.52
N PRO A 53 -11.55 4.41 1.55
CA PRO A 53 -11.79 4.78 0.15
C PRO A 53 -13.14 5.46 -0.08
N GLN A 54 -14.16 5.14 0.70
CA GLN A 54 -15.50 5.73 0.62
C GLN A 54 -15.48 7.24 0.84
N LEU A 55 -14.57 7.74 1.68
CA LEU A 55 -14.40 9.18 1.89
C LEU A 55 -13.89 9.85 0.62
N VAL A 56 -12.88 9.25 -0.03
CA VAL A 56 -12.34 9.76 -1.30
C VAL A 56 -13.40 9.71 -2.39
N GLU A 57 -14.15 8.61 -2.48
CA GLU A 57 -15.23 8.46 -3.44
C GLU A 57 -16.24 9.59 -3.34
N LYS A 58 -16.71 9.85 -2.11
CA LYS A 58 -17.64 10.94 -1.86
C LYS A 58 -17.06 12.32 -2.20
N LEU A 59 -15.79 12.56 -1.86
CA LEU A 59 -15.11 13.82 -2.21
C LEU A 59 -14.98 13.99 -3.74
N ILE A 60 -14.67 12.92 -4.47
CA ILE A 60 -14.61 12.96 -5.93
C ILE A 60 -16.01 13.22 -6.50
N ASP A 61 -17.05 12.55 -5.99
CA ASP A 61 -18.43 12.74 -6.46
C ASP A 61 -18.92 14.19 -6.27
N GLU A 62 -18.52 14.84 -5.17
CA GLU A 62 -18.96 16.19 -4.82
C GLU A 62 -18.14 17.30 -5.48
N TYR A 63 -16.82 17.11 -5.60
CA TYR A 63 -15.90 18.18 -6.02
C TYR A 63 -15.26 17.96 -7.40
N ALA A 64 -15.37 16.76 -7.99
CA ALA A 64 -14.84 16.45 -9.31
C ALA A 64 -15.84 15.60 -10.15
N PRO A 65 -17.06 16.10 -10.43
CA PRO A 65 -18.10 15.34 -11.11
C PRO A 65 -17.81 15.06 -12.60
N ASN A 66 -16.76 15.68 -13.15
CA ASN A 66 -16.38 15.55 -14.56
C ASN A 66 -15.79 14.17 -14.87
N ARG A 67 -16.13 13.58 -16.03
CA ARG A 67 -15.72 12.21 -16.44
C ARG A 67 -14.25 12.06 -16.83
N GLU A 68 -13.45 13.14 -16.77
CA GLU A 68 -12.03 13.17 -17.15
C GLU A 68 -11.14 13.91 -16.14
N ALA A 69 -11.56 13.96 -14.87
CA ALA A 69 -10.84 14.67 -13.83
C ALA A 69 -9.41 14.12 -13.60
N HIS A 70 -8.54 15.01 -13.12
CA HIS A 70 -7.21 14.73 -12.64
C HIS A 70 -7.13 14.97 -11.13
N ILE A 71 -6.90 13.89 -10.38
CA ILE A 71 -6.83 13.88 -8.93
C ILE A 71 -5.37 13.76 -8.48
N ASN A 72 -4.93 14.61 -7.55
CA ASN A 72 -3.56 14.57 -7.01
C ASN A 72 -3.53 14.30 -5.50
N ASP A 73 -2.50 13.62 -5.03
CA ASP A 73 -2.20 13.42 -3.60
C ASP A 73 -0.71 13.66 -3.30
N PRO A 74 -0.33 14.84 -2.76
CA PRO A 74 1.07 15.17 -2.47
C PRO A 74 1.68 14.38 -1.29
N PHE A 75 0.86 13.64 -0.53
CA PHE A 75 1.28 12.76 0.57
C PHE A 75 0.60 11.40 0.45
N MET A 76 0.77 10.77 -0.72
CA MET A 76 -0.09 9.64 -1.12
C MET A 76 -0.07 8.45 -0.18
N GLY A 77 0.99 8.25 0.63
CA GLY A 77 1.11 7.14 1.56
C GLY A 77 0.90 5.81 0.84
N CYS A 78 -0.01 4.98 1.36
CA CYS A 78 -0.38 3.72 0.69
C CYS A 78 -1.34 3.87 -0.50
N GLY A 79 -1.67 5.09 -0.91
CA GLY A 79 -2.33 5.37 -2.20
C GLY A 79 -3.84 5.22 -2.19
N THR A 80 -4.53 5.50 -1.09
CA THR A 80 -6.01 5.40 -1.08
C THR A 80 -6.63 6.34 -2.12
N THR A 81 -6.17 7.60 -2.22
CA THR A 81 -6.63 8.53 -3.25
C THR A 81 -6.34 8.01 -4.66
N ILE A 82 -5.09 7.60 -4.90
CA ILE A 82 -4.63 7.13 -6.22
C ILE A 82 -5.46 5.93 -6.71
N VAL A 83 -5.63 4.91 -5.87
CA VAL A 83 -6.38 3.70 -6.23
C VAL A 83 -7.84 4.02 -6.55
N THR A 84 -8.48 4.90 -5.76
CA THR A 84 -9.87 5.31 -5.98
C THR A 84 -10.03 6.14 -7.26
N ALA A 85 -9.07 7.00 -7.59
CA ALA A 85 -9.10 7.75 -8.84
C ALA A 85 -8.99 6.81 -10.06
N ILE A 86 -8.04 5.88 -10.02
CA ILE A 86 -7.82 4.88 -11.09
C ILE A 86 -9.05 3.98 -11.27
N SER A 87 -9.70 3.53 -10.18
CA SER A 87 -10.91 2.70 -10.29
C SER A 87 -12.08 3.40 -10.97
N ARG A 88 -12.10 4.73 -10.97
CA ARG A 88 -13.13 5.57 -11.60
C ARG A 88 -12.75 6.06 -13.00
N GLY A 89 -11.56 5.73 -13.48
CA GLY A 89 -11.10 6.14 -14.80
C GLY A 89 -10.50 7.55 -14.86
N PHE A 90 -10.12 8.11 -13.71
CA PHE A 90 -9.50 9.43 -13.60
C PHE A 90 -7.99 9.36 -13.69
N ARG A 91 -7.37 10.48 -14.10
CA ARG A 91 -5.93 10.65 -13.96
C ARG A 91 -5.60 10.80 -12.49
N ALA A 92 -4.54 10.13 -12.05
CA ALA A 92 -4.07 10.12 -10.69
C ALA A 92 -2.59 10.49 -10.66
N SER A 93 -2.27 11.54 -9.91
CA SER A 93 -0.90 11.93 -9.63
C SER A 93 -0.64 11.94 -8.14
N GLY A 94 0.63 11.84 -7.74
CA GLY A 94 0.98 11.97 -6.34
C GLY A 94 2.44 11.73 -6.03
N THR A 95 2.82 12.08 -4.81
CA THR A 95 4.19 11.97 -4.32
C THR A 95 4.23 11.39 -2.93
N ASP A 96 5.27 10.63 -2.64
CA ASP A 96 5.63 10.29 -1.27
C ASP A 96 7.15 10.11 -1.21
N ILE A 97 7.78 10.55 -0.13
CA ILE A 97 9.22 10.34 0.09
C ILE A 97 9.54 8.88 0.44
N ASN A 98 8.57 8.15 0.98
CA ASN A 98 8.75 6.78 1.43
C ASN A 98 8.66 5.80 0.26
N LYS A 99 9.79 5.15 -0.06
CA LYS A 99 9.89 4.17 -1.15
C LYS A 99 8.95 2.96 -0.98
N ILE A 100 8.64 2.56 0.26
CA ILE A 100 7.66 1.49 0.54
C ILE A 100 6.24 1.97 0.25
N ALA A 101 5.91 3.21 0.64
CA ALA A 101 4.62 3.82 0.33
C ALA A 101 4.40 3.90 -1.19
N TYR A 102 5.42 4.33 -1.93
CA TYR A 102 5.43 4.30 -3.40
C TYR A 102 5.21 2.90 -3.97
N LEU A 103 5.97 1.88 -3.52
CA LEU A 103 5.84 0.50 -4.02
C LEU A 103 4.42 -0.05 -3.77
N ILE A 104 3.89 0.16 -2.56
CA ILE A 104 2.53 -0.24 -2.20
C ILE A 104 1.51 0.45 -3.10
N THR A 105 1.60 1.77 -3.28
CA THR A 105 0.69 2.55 -4.12
C THR A 105 0.75 2.10 -5.57
N LYS A 106 1.95 1.91 -6.13
CA LYS A 106 2.15 1.42 -7.49
C LYS A 106 1.42 0.09 -7.72
N VAL A 107 1.64 -0.89 -6.85
CA VAL A 107 1.03 -2.22 -6.98
C VAL A 107 -0.49 -2.15 -6.79
N LYS A 108 -0.97 -1.40 -5.80
CA LYS A 108 -2.40 -1.27 -5.54
C LYS A 108 -3.16 -0.60 -6.68
N SER A 109 -2.51 0.29 -7.41
CA SER A 109 -3.09 1.05 -8.54
C SER A 109 -2.84 0.40 -9.90
N THR A 110 -2.15 -0.75 -9.95
CA THR A 110 -1.89 -1.48 -11.20
C THR A 110 -2.85 -2.66 -11.33
N PRO A 111 -3.89 -2.59 -12.17
CA PRO A 111 -4.74 -3.73 -12.46
C PRO A 111 -3.98 -4.77 -13.29
N ILE A 112 -3.88 -6.00 -12.81
CA ILE A 112 -3.24 -7.11 -13.53
C ILE A 112 -4.33 -8.06 -14.03
N GLU A 113 -4.21 -8.59 -15.25
CA GLU A 113 -5.19 -9.56 -15.74
C GLU A 113 -5.25 -10.78 -14.79
N PRO A 114 -6.45 -11.16 -14.28
CA PRO A 114 -6.57 -12.16 -13.22
C PRO A 114 -6.01 -13.55 -13.55
N THR A 115 -6.12 -14.01 -14.79
CA THR A 115 -5.67 -15.33 -15.23
C THR A 115 -4.14 -15.38 -15.26
N TYR A 116 -3.52 -14.37 -15.88
CA TYR A 116 -2.08 -14.17 -15.92
C TYR A 116 -1.48 -14.06 -14.51
N LEU A 117 -2.10 -13.26 -13.64
CA LEU A 117 -1.65 -13.15 -12.25
C LEU A 117 -1.75 -14.49 -11.50
N SER A 118 -2.80 -15.27 -11.78
CA SER A 118 -2.98 -16.59 -11.17
C SER A 118 -1.90 -17.57 -11.61
N GLU A 119 -1.59 -17.61 -12.91
CA GLU A 119 -0.53 -18.43 -13.47
C GLU A 119 0.83 -18.08 -12.85
N LYS A 120 1.18 -16.79 -12.83
CA LYS A 120 2.45 -16.30 -12.30
C LYS A 120 2.63 -16.60 -10.81
N ILE A 121 1.57 -16.44 -10.01
CA ILE A 121 1.59 -16.82 -8.60
C ILE A 121 1.72 -18.34 -8.43
N GLY A 122 1.06 -19.13 -9.28
CA GLY A 122 1.21 -20.59 -9.29
C GLY A 122 2.66 -21.01 -9.53
N GLN A 123 3.28 -20.47 -10.59
CA GLN A 123 4.69 -20.71 -10.92
C GLN A 123 5.62 -20.31 -9.77
N PHE A 124 5.41 -19.12 -9.18
CA PHE A 124 6.17 -18.66 -8.02
C PHE A 124 6.04 -19.60 -6.81
N LEU A 125 4.81 -19.99 -6.45
CA LEU A 125 4.58 -20.86 -5.29
C LEU A 125 5.15 -22.26 -5.51
N SER A 126 5.12 -22.80 -6.73
CA SER A 126 5.77 -24.06 -7.07
C SER A 126 7.28 -23.98 -6.84
N ARG A 127 7.95 -22.92 -7.34
CA ARG A 127 9.40 -22.70 -7.09
C ARG A 127 9.72 -22.60 -5.60
N VAL A 128 8.86 -21.92 -4.82
CA VAL A 128 9.05 -21.83 -3.37
C VAL A 128 8.82 -23.16 -2.65
N ALA A 129 7.89 -23.98 -3.13
CA ALA A 129 7.60 -25.29 -2.55
C ALA A 129 8.79 -26.26 -2.67
N GLU A 130 9.55 -26.18 -3.76
CA GLU A 130 10.71 -27.06 -4.04
C GLU A 130 11.79 -27.07 -2.95
N PHE A 131 11.98 -25.97 -2.22
CA PHE A 131 13.00 -25.88 -1.16
C PHE A 131 12.43 -25.78 0.26
N THR A 132 11.11 -25.69 0.40
CA THR A 132 10.44 -25.61 1.71
C THR A 132 9.85 -26.95 2.14
N GLN A 133 9.52 -27.83 1.19
CA GLN A 133 9.05 -29.18 1.49
C GLN A 133 10.24 -30.14 1.45
N LYS A 134 10.37 -30.99 2.48
CA LYS A 134 11.41 -32.04 2.57
C LYS A 134 11.15 -33.14 1.53
N GLY A 135 11.38 -32.85 0.25
CA GLY A 135 11.25 -33.79 -0.86
C GLY A 135 12.62 -34.23 -1.42
N LEU A 136 12.60 -35.19 -2.36
CA LEU A 136 13.81 -35.73 -3.02
C LEU A 136 14.56 -34.71 -3.90
N PHE A 137 13.93 -33.58 -4.25
CA PHE A 137 14.51 -32.53 -5.10
C PHE A 137 14.69 -31.22 -4.31
N ASN A 138 15.62 -31.20 -3.35
CA ASN A 138 16.00 -29.95 -2.71
C ASN A 138 16.89 -29.15 -3.65
N ARG A 139 16.30 -28.22 -4.42
CA ARG A 139 17.08 -27.19 -5.12
C ARG A 139 17.84 -26.37 -4.06
N ASN A 140 19.17 -26.37 -4.13
CA ASN A 140 19.97 -25.54 -3.24
C ASN A 140 19.87 -24.08 -3.70
N ILE A 141 18.99 -23.31 -3.07
CA ILE A 141 18.82 -21.88 -3.33
C ILE A 141 19.55 -21.09 -2.25
N GLU A 142 20.52 -20.28 -2.67
CA GLU A 142 21.21 -19.35 -1.80
C GLU A 142 20.25 -18.21 -1.40
N PRO A 143 19.98 -18.01 -0.09
CA PRO A 143 19.10 -16.95 0.36
C PRO A 143 19.62 -15.57 -0.08
N LEU A 144 18.71 -14.69 -0.48
CA LEU A 144 19.01 -13.29 -0.70
C LEU A 144 18.70 -12.51 0.58
N ILE A 145 19.72 -12.19 1.36
CA ILE A 145 19.61 -11.42 2.60
C ILE A 145 20.43 -10.13 2.43
N PRO A 146 19.85 -8.94 2.71
CA PRO A 146 20.61 -7.69 2.63
C PRO A 146 21.69 -7.59 3.72
N GLU A 147 22.94 -7.88 3.35
CA GLU A 147 24.10 -7.88 4.26
C GLU A 147 24.28 -6.56 5.02
N ARG A 148 24.02 -5.43 4.35
CA ARG A 148 24.06 -4.09 4.97
C ARG A 148 23.19 -3.99 6.23
N HIS A 149 22.09 -4.75 6.29
CA HIS A 149 21.11 -4.69 7.38
C HIS A 149 21.11 -5.94 8.25
N ILE A 150 22.09 -6.84 8.11
CA ILE A 150 22.06 -8.17 8.75
C ILE A 150 21.82 -8.10 10.25
N LYS A 151 22.49 -7.18 10.97
CA LYS A 151 22.30 -6.99 12.42
C LYS A 151 20.87 -6.61 12.79
N ARG A 152 20.20 -5.79 11.96
CA ARG A 152 18.80 -5.41 12.17
C ARG A 152 17.85 -6.53 11.79
N ILE A 153 18.18 -7.34 10.78
CA ILE A 153 17.40 -8.52 10.43
C ILE A 153 17.47 -9.55 11.58
N ASP A 154 18.66 -9.88 12.07
CA ASP A 154 18.86 -10.81 13.19
C ASP A 154 18.16 -10.34 14.49
N TYR A 155 18.02 -9.02 14.67
CA TYR A 155 17.29 -8.45 15.79
C TYR A 155 15.79 -8.83 15.81
N TRP A 156 15.19 -9.07 14.63
CA TRP A 156 13.74 -9.26 14.45
C TRP A 156 13.33 -10.69 14.03
N PHE A 157 14.23 -11.50 13.50
CA PHE A 157 13.89 -12.80 12.91
C PHE A 157 14.70 -13.92 13.57
N THR A 158 14.09 -15.11 13.67
CA THR A 158 14.84 -16.34 13.96
C THR A 158 15.67 -16.71 12.73
N GLU A 159 16.77 -17.46 12.93
CA GLU A 159 17.60 -17.95 11.83
C GLU A 159 16.79 -18.73 10.79
N GLU A 160 15.89 -19.62 11.23
CA GLU A 160 15.00 -20.36 10.35
C GLU A 160 14.14 -19.43 9.47
N SER A 161 13.47 -18.44 10.09
CA SER A 161 12.61 -17.49 9.36
C SER A 161 13.42 -16.62 8.42
N LYS A 162 14.61 -16.17 8.83
CA LYS A 162 15.51 -15.36 8.03
C LYS A 162 15.94 -16.11 6.76
N ILE A 163 16.41 -17.36 6.90
CA ILE A 163 16.86 -18.16 5.76
C ILE A 163 15.70 -18.43 4.79
N GLU A 164 14.52 -18.82 5.29
CA GLU A 164 13.36 -19.08 4.42
C GLU A 164 12.88 -17.81 3.71
N LEU A 165 12.81 -16.66 4.41
CA LEU A 165 12.50 -15.36 3.80
C LEU A 165 13.52 -14.97 2.74
N GLY A 166 14.82 -15.20 2.98
CA GLY A 166 15.87 -14.93 2.01
C GLY A 166 15.72 -15.75 0.73
N LYS A 167 15.37 -17.05 0.85
CA LYS A 167 15.11 -17.91 -0.31
C LYS A 167 13.85 -17.49 -1.07
N ILE A 168 12.79 -17.10 -0.35
CA ILE A 168 11.59 -16.53 -0.96
C ILE A 168 11.95 -15.25 -1.73
N LEU A 169 12.71 -14.35 -1.12
CA LEU A 169 13.12 -13.10 -1.76
C LEU A 169 13.97 -13.35 -3.02
N ARG A 170 14.89 -14.32 -2.98
CA ARG A 170 15.64 -14.77 -4.16
C ARG A 170 14.68 -15.16 -5.30
N CYS A 171 13.68 -15.98 -5.02
CA CYS A 171 12.69 -16.42 -6.02
C CYS A 171 11.83 -15.28 -6.57
N ILE A 172 11.57 -14.24 -5.77
CA ILE A 172 10.87 -13.04 -6.23
C ILE A 172 11.74 -12.26 -7.23
N TYR A 173 13.04 -12.13 -6.97
CA TYR A 173 13.96 -11.43 -7.86
C TYR A 173 14.29 -12.21 -9.14
N GLU A 174 14.05 -13.53 -9.18
CA GLU A 174 14.08 -14.34 -10.40
C GLU A 174 12.86 -14.10 -11.32
N GLU A 175 11.82 -13.36 -10.89
CA GLU A 175 10.72 -13.00 -11.78
C GLU A 175 11.11 -11.84 -12.71
N ASP A 176 11.11 -12.11 -14.01
CA ASP A 176 11.45 -11.13 -15.05
C ASP A 176 10.41 -10.02 -15.20
N ASP A 177 9.12 -10.36 -15.13
CA ASP A 177 8.05 -9.35 -15.23
C ASP A 177 8.06 -8.45 -14.00
N LYS A 178 8.54 -7.22 -14.18
CA LYS A 178 8.63 -6.22 -13.11
C LYS A 178 7.29 -5.97 -12.41
N LYS A 179 6.16 -6.02 -13.11
CA LYS A 179 4.83 -5.82 -12.49
C LYS A 179 4.51 -6.94 -11.52
N ILE A 180 4.80 -8.18 -11.90
CA ILE A 180 4.63 -9.37 -11.06
C ILE A 180 5.63 -9.35 -9.91
N ARG A 181 6.90 -9.02 -10.17
CA ARG A 181 7.92 -8.88 -9.13
C ARG A 181 7.53 -7.83 -8.09
N ASP A 182 7.13 -6.63 -8.50
CA ASP A 182 6.65 -5.58 -7.59
C ASP A 182 5.45 -6.07 -6.76
N PHE A 183 4.49 -6.78 -7.38
CA PHE A 183 3.35 -7.40 -6.69
C PHE A 183 3.79 -8.40 -5.61
N LEU A 184 4.72 -9.30 -5.93
CA LEU A 184 5.28 -10.27 -4.99
C LEU A 184 6.08 -9.59 -3.87
N LEU A 185 6.83 -8.52 -4.16
CA LEU A 185 7.56 -7.74 -3.15
C LEU A 185 6.62 -7.08 -2.14
N VAL A 186 5.44 -6.59 -2.57
CA VAL A 186 4.42 -6.08 -1.63
C VAL A 186 3.87 -7.19 -0.74
N ALA A 187 3.64 -8.39 -1.30
CA ALA A 187 3.20 -9.54 -0.53
C ALA A 187 4.24 -9.97 0.51
N PHE A 188 5.51 -10.02 0.09
CA PHE A 188 6.65 -10.31 0.94
C PHE A 188 6.78 -9.29 2.07
N SER A 189 6.78 -7.99 1.73
CA SER A 189 6.82 -6.88 2.68
C SER A 189 5.72 -6.99 3.76
N HIS A 190 4.51 -7.37 3.37
CA HIS A 190 3.39 -7.52 4.30
C HIS A 190 3.65 -8.58 5.38
N ILE A 191 4.19 -9.73 4.98
CA ILE A 191 4.33 -10.88 5.89
C ILE A 191 5.50 -10.77 6.85
N LEU A 192 6.44 -9.84 6.64
CA LEU A 192 7.61 -9.65 7.50
C LEU A 192 7.24 -9.46 8.97
N LYS A 193 6.18 -8.70 9.27
CA LYS A 193 5.68 -8.55 10.65
C LYS A 193 5.08 -9.84 11.21
N ASN A 194 4.51 -10.70 10.38
CA ASN A 194 3.97 -12.00 10.80
C ASN A 194 5.09 -13.01 11.10
N CYS A 195 6.17 -12.99 10.31
CA CYS A 195 7.29 -13.91 10.38
C CYS A 195 8.45 -13.45 11.30
N SER A 196 8.33 -12.27 11.91
CA SER A 196 9.27 -11.75 12.92
C SER A 196 8.72 -11.89 14.34
N ILE A 197 9.53 -11.55 15.32
CA ILE A 197 9.11 -11.35 16.73
C ILE A 197 8.47 -9.97 16.98
N TRP A 198 8.05 -9.25 15.93
CA TRP A 198 7.34 -7.98 16.07
C TRP A 198 5.99 -8.15 16.78
N SER A 199 5.78 -7.39 17.86
CA SER A 199 4.54 -7.38 18.64
C SER A 199 3.36 -6.81 17.84
N GLN A 200 2.28 -7.59 17.75
CA GLN A 200 1.10 -7.20 16.99
C GLN A 200 0.13 -6.29 17.77
N GLY A 201 0.30 -6.19 19.08
CA GLY A 201 -0.55 -5.38 19.95
C GLY A 201 -0.10 -3.92 20.09
N SER A 202 1.07 -3.57 19.55
CA SER A 202 1.65 -2.23 19.63
C SER A 202 1.80 -1.63 18.25
N THR A 203 1.48 -0.34 18.12
CA THR A 203 1.86 0.45 16.96
C THR A 203 3.38 0.66 16.92
N LYS A 204 4.01 0.84 18.08
CA LYS A 204 5.47 1.01 18.19
C LYS A 204 6.23 -0.30 17.91
N PRO A 205 7.45 -0.24 17.34
CA PRO A 205 8.31 -1.40 17.14
C PRO A 205 8.75 -2.02 18.48
N THR A 206 7.95 -2.95 18.99
CA THR A 206 8.30 -3.71 20.20
C THR A 206 8.42 -5.19 19.85
N ARG A 207 9.32 -5.88 20.57
CA ARG A 207 9.53 -7.32 20.41
C ARG A 207 8.65 -8.08 21.40
N ASP A 208 8.01 -9.11 20.91
CA ASP A 208 7.31 -10.11 21.69
C ASP A 208 8.05 -11.44 21.55
N PHE A 209 8.87 -11.77 22.54
CA PHE A 209 9.65 -13.01 22.56
C PHE A 209 8.80 -14.26 22.81
N LYS A 210 7.53 -14.11 23.22
CA LYS A 210 6.60 -15.23 23.41
C LYS A 210 5.78 -15.50 22.15
N LYS A 211 5.84 -14.61 21.15
CA LYS A 211 5.17 -14.80 19.87
C LYS A 211 5.76 -16.01 19.16
N ASN A 212 4.88 -16.87 18.64
CA ASN A 212 5.25 -17.88 17.67
C ASN A 212 5.14 -17.29 16.25
N PRO A 213 6.24 -16.98 15.54
CA PRO A 213 6.18 -16.37 14.21
C PRO A 213 5.50 -17.29 13.20
N ALA A 214 4.78 -16.71 12.25
CA ALA A 214 4.19 -17.48 11.17
C ALA A 214 5.29 -18.01 10.22
N LYS A 215 5.13 -19.25 9.74
CA LYS A 215 6.02 -19.82 8.72
C LYS A 215 5.96 -19.00 7.43
N PRO A 216 7.10 -18.49 6.89
CA PRO A 216 7.13 -17.62 5.73
C PRO A 216 6.36 -18.11 4.50
N TYR A 217 6.54 -19.36 4.08
CA TYR A 217 5.82 -19.92 2.93
C TYR A 217 4.30 -19.90 3.11
N GLU A 218 3.81 -20.31 4.28
CA GLU A 218 2.38 -20.33 4.57
C GLU A 218 1.80 -18.91 4.67
N ALA A 219 2.58 -17.97 5.23
CA ALA A 219 2.18 -16.57 5.33
C ALA A 219 2.04 -15.94 3.93
N ILE A 220 3.05 -16.09 3.05
CA ILE A 220 3.01 -15.49 1.71
C ILE A 220 1.93 -16.14 0.85
N ARG A 221 1.78 -17.47 0.90
CA ARG A 221 0.74 -18.21 0.17
C ARG A 221 -0.67 -17.74 0.53
N LYS A 222 -0.96 -17.60 1.83
CA LYS A 222 -2.27 -17.10 2.30
C LYS A 222 -2.49 -15.64 1.89
N HIS A 223 -1.45 -14.82 1.99
CA HIS A 223 -1.54 -13.41 1.65
C HIS A 223 -1.74 -13.17 0.14
N LEU A 224 -1.03 -13.91 -0.72
CA LEU A 224 -1.18 -13.85 -2.17
C LEU A 224 -2.61 -14.21 -2.61
N LYS A 225 -3.24 -15.22 -2.00
CA LYS A 225 -4.66 -15.53 -2.26
C LYS A 225 -5.59 -14.34 -1.98
N LYS A 226 -5.34 -13.60 -0.89
CA LYS A 226 -6.09 -12.38 -0.56
C LYS A 226 -5.82 -11.28 -1.60
N MET A 227 -4.57 -11.08 -1.99
CA MET A 227 -4.21 -10.08 -3.00
C MET A 227 -4.79 -10.39 -4.38
N GLN A 228 -4.79 -11.67 -4.80
CA GLN A 228 -5.42 -12.13 -6.04
C GLN A 228 -6.92 -11.81 -6.08
N LYS A 229 -7.64 -12.09 -4.98
CA LYS A 229 -9.06 -11.73 -4.86
C LYS A 229 -9.26 -10.22 -5.00
N GLY A 230 -8.45 -9.43 -4.31
CA GLY A 230 -8.49 -7.97 -4.39
C GLY A 230 -8.17 -7.43 -5.79
N ASN A 231 -7.18 -8.02 -6.48
CA ASN A 231 -6.81 -7.68 -7.85
C ASN A 231 -7.97 -7.94 -8.81
N LYS A 232 -8.60 -9.12 -8.73
CA LYS A 232 -9.76 -9.45 -9.57
C LYS A 232 -10.90 -8.45 -9.39
N GLN A 233 -11.19 -8.06 -8.15
CA GLN A 233 -12.23 -7.07 -7.87
C GLN A 233 -11.86 -5.68 -8.42
N PHE A 234 -10.60 -5.27 -8.29
CA PHE A 234 -10.10 -4.01 -8.82
C PHE A 234 -10.12 -3.98 -10.36
N TYR A 235 -9.57 -5.02 -11.00
CA TYR A 235 -9.54 -5.18 -12.44
C TYR A 235 -10.94 -5.06 -13.08
N ASN A 236 -11.97 -5.60 -12.41
CA ASN A 236 -13.35 -5.55 -12.89
C ASN A 236 -13.98 -4.15 -12.83
N VAL A 237 -13.52 -3.28 -11.92
CA VAL A 237 -14.05 -1.91 -11.80
C VAL A 237 -13.25 -0.89 -12.59
N VAL A 238 -11.95 -1.14 -12.83
CA VAL A 238 -11.11 -0.23 -13.61
C VAL A 238 -11.54 -0.26 -15.09
N PRO A 239 -11.88 0.90 -15.69
CA PRO A 239 -12.27 0.98 -17.09
C PRO A 239 -11.21 0.41 -18.04
N SER A 240 -11.63 -0.23 -19.14
CA SER A 240 -10.70 -0.82 -20.13
C SER A 240 -9.68 0.20 -20.65
N LYS A 241 -10.12 1.41 -20.98
CA LYS A 241 -9.23 2.51 -21.42
C LYS A 241 -8.07 2.79 -20.46
N VAL A 242 -8.26 2.57 -19.15
CA VAL A 242 -7.21 2.73 -18.14
C VAL A 242 -6.35 1.48 -18.02
N ARG A 243 -6.94 0.28 -18.12
CA ARG A 243 -6.20 -0.98 -18.13
C ARG A 243 -5.24 -1.06 -19.33
N ASP A 244 -5.69 -0.59 -20.49
CA ASP A 244 -4.95 -0.67 -21.75
C ASP A 244 -3.84 0.41 -21.84
N ASN A 245 -3.94 1.49 -21.06
CA ASN A 245 -2.97 2.60 -21.06
C ASN A 245 -2.75 3.19 -19.65
N LEU A 246 -2.33 2.36 -18.68
CA LEU A 246 -2.18 2.81 -17.28
C LEU A 246 -1.22 3.99 -17.14
N ASP A 247 -0.16 4.04 -17.95
CA ASP A 247 0.86 5.11 -17.90
C ASP A 247 0.29 6.49 -18.25
N GLY A 248 -0.80 6.55 -19.04
CA GLY A 248 -1.54 7.79 -19.32
C GLY A 248 -2.44 8.27 -18.17
N TYR A 249 -2.66 7.43 -17.16
CA TYR A 249 -3.54 7.69 -16.01
C TYR A 249 -2.82 7.72 -14.66
N LEU A 250 -1.67 7.06 -14.51
CA LEU A 250 -0.97 6.94 -13.24
C LEU A 250 0.40 7.61 -13.30
N ASN A 251 0.55 8.74 -12.59
CA ASN A 251 1.80 9.50 -12.53
C ASN A 251 2.22 9.78 -11.09
N ILE A 252 2.89 8.80 -10.47
CA ILE A 252 3.38 8.89 -9.10
C ILE A 252 4.91 8.98 -9.04
N ARG A 253 5.47 9.67 -8.05
CA ARG A 253 6.93 9.83 -7.87
C ARG A 253 7.39 9.66 -6.42
N ILE A 254 8.64 9.25 -6.27
CA ILE A 254 9.35 9.27 -4.99
C ILE A 254 10.07 10.61 -4.89
N THR A 255 9.48 11.58 -4.20
CA THR A 255 10.04 12.93 -4.07
C THR A 255 9.37 13.71 -2.93
N ASP A 256 9.99 14.82 -2.55
CA ASP A 256 9.40 15.81 -1.64
C ASP A 256 8.12 16.41 -2.24
N ALA A 257 7.11 16.59 -1.39
CA ALA A 257 5.79 17.08 -1.77
C ALA A 257 5.79 18.47 -2.43
N ARG A 258 6.86 19.25 -2.30
CA ARG A 258 7.04 20.52 -3.04
C ARG A 258 7.25 20.33 -4.54
N TYR A 259 7.63 19.13 -4.98
CA TYR A 259 7.89 18.79 -6.39
C TYR A 259 6.86 17.80 -6.90
N GLN A 260 5.70 18.29 -7.33
CA GLN A 260 4.64 17.45 -7.88
C GLN A 260 4.93 17.05 -9.33
N PRO A 261 4.51 15.85 -9.78
CA PRO A 261 4.73 15.40 -11.15
C PRO A 261 3.72 15.98 -12.14
N VAL A 262 3.19 17.17 -11.85
CA VAL A 262 2.15 17.86 -12.61
C VAL A 262 2.47 19.35 -12.64
N SER A 263 1.94 20.06 -13.63
CA SER A 263 2.12 21.52 -13.73
C SER A 263 1.24 22.24 -12.69
N ASN A 264 1.57 23.49 -12.39
CA ASN A 264 0.70 24.34 -11.58
C ASN A 264 -0.68 24.47 -12.23
N ASP A 265 -1.72 24.56 -11.40
CA ASP A 265 -3.11 24.78 -11.83
C ASP A 265 -3.64 23.75 -12.86
N SER A 266 -3.13 22.51 -12.83
CA SER A 266 -3.43 21.46 -13.83
C SER A 266 -4.25 20.26 -13.30
N VAL A 267 -4.69 20.31 -12.05
CA VAL A 267 -5.45 19.23 -11.39
C VAL A 267 -6.81 19.75 -10.94
N ASP A 268 -7.83 18.89 -10.99
CA ASP A 268 -9.20 19.25 -10.63
C ASP A 268 -9.46 19.11 -9.12
N LEU A 269 -8.77 18.18 -8.46
CA LEU A 269 -8.97 17.91 -7.03
C LEU A 269 -7.69 17.40 -6.36
N ILE A 270 -7.42 17.89 -5.15
CA ILE A 270 -6.40 17.35 -4.26
C ILE A 270 -7.11 16.68 -3.08
N VAL A 271 -6.88 15.38 -2.89
CA VAL A 271 -7.37 14.63 -1.71
C VAL A 271 -6.17 14.03 -1.02
N SER A 272 -5.83 14.54 0.16
CA SER A 272 -4.61 14.17 0.86
C SER A 272 -4.81 14.14 2.38
N SER A 273 -3.92 13.42 3.05
CA SER A 273 -3.76 13.45 4.50
C SER A 273 -2.27 13.54 4.80
N SER A 274 -1.83 14.71 5.28
CA SER A 274 -0.44 14.94 5.63
C SER A 274 0.02 13.99 6.74
N PRO A 275 1.33 13.65 6.82
CA PRO A 275 1.84 12.76 7.85
C PRO A 275 1.56 13.32 9.26
N TYR A 276 1.18 12.42 10.17
CA TYR A 276 1.01 12.73 11.59
C TYR A 276 2.36 12.70 12.32
N VAL A 277 3.19 13.72 12.07
CA VAL A 277 4.60 13.80 12.50
C VAL A 277 4.80 13.53 14.00
N THR A 278 3.84 13.91 14.85
CA THR A 278 3.92 13.71 16.30
C THR A 278 3.41 12.34 16.76
N SER A 279 2.63 11.64 15.94
CA SER A 279 1.90 10.42 16.35
C SER A 279 2.51 9.14 15.78
N TYR A 280 3.10 9.19 14.58
CA TYR A 280 3.63 8.02 13.89
C TYR A 280 5.02 8.28 13.32
N GLU A 281 5.99 7.45 13.74
CA GLU A 281 7.31 7.39 13.11
C GLU A 281 7.26 6.39 11.93
N TYR A 282 6.99 6.90 10.73
CA TYR A 282 6.74 6.05 9.55
C TYR A 282 7.98 5.25 9.12
N ALA A 283 9.19 5.74 9.40
CA ALA A 283 10.42 5.00 9.13
C ALA A 283 10.48 3.73 10.00
N ASP A 284 10.23 3.87 11.29
CA ASP A 284 10.19 2.76 12.24
C ASP A 284 9.10 1.74 11.92
N LEU A 285 7.92 2.21 11.53
CA LEU A 285 6.75 1.36 11.24
C LEU A 285 6.95 0.48 10.01
N HIS A 286 7.77 0.92 9.06
CA HIS A 286 8.08 0.20 7.83
C HIS A 286 9.51 -0.37 7.82
N GLN A 287 10.22 -0.34 8.95
CA GLN A 287 11.64 -0.70 9.01
C GLN A 287 11.92 -2.11 8.48
N LEU A 288 11.06 -3.09 8.76
CA LEU A 288 11.27 -4.46 8.28
C LEU A 288 11.26 -4.50 6.75
N SER A 289 10.32 -3.78 6.14
CA SER A 289 10.21 -3.68 4.69
C SER A 289 11.40 -2.94 4.10
N THR A 290 11.85 -1.84 4.71
CA THR A 290 12.98 -1.06 4.18
C THR A 290 14.31 -1.78 4.30
N ILE A 291 14.56 -2.53 5.39
CA ILE A 291 15.81 -3.30 5.54
C ILE A 291 15.85 -4.52 4.61
N TRP A 292 14.73 -5.24 4.45
CA TRP A 292 14.69 -6.42 3.61
C TRP A 292 14.69 -6.11 2.11
N LEU A 293 14.10 -4.98 1.71
CA LEU A 293 14.08 -4.54 0.31
C LEU A 293 15.22 -3.57 -0.03
N ASP A 294 16.15 -3.37 0.91
CA ASP A 294 17.31 -2.48 0.80
C ASP A 294 16.97 -1.05 0.36
N LEU A 295 15.83 -0.54 0.85
CA LEU A 295 15.29 0.78 0.48
C LEU A 295 15.72 1.90 1.44
N ALA A 296 16.25 1.54 2.62
CA ALA A 296 16.82 2.50 3.54
C ALA A 296 18.01 3.22 2.89
N GLY A 297 18.01 4.55 2.94
CA GLY A 297 19.25 5.31 2.74
C GLY A 297 20.16 5.13 3.97
N ASP A 298 21.42 5.48 3.82
CA ASP A 298 22.29 5.75 4.97
C ASP A 298 21.86 7.05 5.66
#